data_AF-A0A0W8IHL7-F1
#
_entry.id   AF-A0A0W8IHL7-F1
#
_cell.length_a   1.000
_cell.length_b   1.000
_cell.length_c   1.000
_cell.angle_alpha   90.00
_cell.angle_beta   90.00
_cell.angle_gamma   90.00
#
_symmetry.space_group_name_H-M   'P 1'
#
loop_
_entity.id
_entity.type
_entity.pdbx_description
1 polymer ?
#
loop_
_entity_poly.entity_id
_entity_poly.type
_entity_poly.pdbx_seq_one_letter_code
_entity_poly.pdbx_strand_id
1 'polypeptide(L)'
;MNDAHPAAAHADWAVPVADPLSRAAAFAALRPALEALIHQAGADSRLSVEARRVLRAVARTRPEHTLALAELAARASTAKAQVRLALTELDAHGYLAQLAHIAPHLSAALPPHTRCTPATDPKVEPVDGDTS
;
A
#
# COMPACT_ATOMS: atom_id res chain seq x y z
N MET A 1 13.64 36.38 46.23
CA MET A 1 12.56 36.57 45.25
C MET A 1 13.19 37.28 44.06
N ASN A 2 13.50 36.69 42.91
CA ASN A 2 13.09 35.42 42.32
C ASN A 2 14.26 34.86 41.49
N ASP A 3 14.57 33.59 41.70
CA ASP A 3 15.09 32.71 40.64
C ASP A 3 13.97 32.53 39.60
N ALA A 4 14.28 32.76 38.32
CA ALA A 4 13.41 32.33 37.23
C ALA A 4 14.24 32.06 35.96
N HIS A 5 14.62 30.79 35.82
CA HIS A 5 14.75 29.97 34.61
C HIS A 5 15.51 30.49 33.37
N PRO A 6 16.53 29.74 32.88
CA PRO A 6 16.91 29.81 31.48
C PRO A 6 15.80 29.19 30.62
N ALA A 7 15.38 29.92 29.59
CA ALA A 7 14.44 29.41 28.58
C ALA A 7 15.11 28.25 27.84
N ALA A 8 14.74 27.04 28.24
CA ALA A 8 15.09 25.82 27.57
C ALA A 8 14.52 25.81 26.15
N ALA A 9 15.39 25.42 25.21
CA ALA A 9 15.08 24.43 24.19
C ALA A 9 13.69 24.54 23.53
N HIS A 10 13.56 25.44 22.57
CA HIS A 10 12.78 25.11 21.38
C HIS A 10 13.73 24.46 20.37
N ALA A 11 14.06 23.19 20.64
CA ALA A 11 14.44 22.28 19.58
C ALA A 11 13.19 22.13 18.71
N ASP A 12 13.07 23.05 17.76
CA ASP A 12 12.14 23.00 16.66
C ASP A 12 12.41 21.68 15.95
N TRP A 13 11.58 20.68 16.24
CA TRP A 13 11.53 19.42 15.54
C TRP A 13 10.91 19.70 14.16
N ALA A 14 11.54 20.59 13.39
CA ALA A 14 11.31 20.70 11.98
C ALA A 14 11.54 19.31 11.42
N VAL A 15 10.44 18.58 11.22
CA VAL A 15 10.39 17.37 10.43
C VAL A 15 11.20 17.70 9.19
N PRO A 16 12.33 17.04 8.91
CA PRO A 16 13.12 17.40 7.76
C PRO A 16 12.19 17.21 6.57
N VAL A 17 11.77 18.32 5.96
CA VAL A 17 11.08 18.34 4.68
C VAL A 17 12.11 17.71 3.75
N ALA A 18 12.02 16.38 3.59
CA ALA A 18 13.02 15.62 2.89
C ALA A 18 13.20 16.28 1.53
N ASP A 19 14.41 16.79 1.30
CA ASP A 19 14.79 17.53 0.12
C ASP A 19 14.31 16.77 -1.14
N PRO A 20 13.72 17.44 -2.14
CA PRO A 20 13.17 16.76 -3.32
C PRO A 20 14.17 15.83 -4.02
N LEU A 21 15.47 16.17 -4.02
CA LEU A 21 16.54 15.33 -4.56
C LEU A 21 16.74 14.08 -3.71
N SER A 22 16.74 14.24 -2.38
CA SER A 22 16.86 13.13 -1.43
C SER A 22 15.67 12.16 -1.54
N ARG A 23 14.47 12.71 -1.74
CA ARG A 23 13.27 11.91 -2.01
C ARG A 23 13.41 11.15 -3.34
N ALA A 24 13.79 11.83 -4.42
CA ALA A 24 13.99 11.19 -5.72
C ALA A 24 15.04 10.07 -5.66
N ALA A 25 16.15 10.28 -4.93
CA ALA A 25 17.19 9.30 -4.72
C ALA A 25 16.69 8.08 -3.91
N ALA A 26 15.92 8.29 -2.85
CA ALA A 26 15.30 7.21 -2.08
C ALA A 26 14.38 6.36 -2.96
N PHE A 27 13.57 6.98 -3.84
CA PHE A 27 12.75 6.25 -4.80
C PHE A 27 13.57 5.51 -5.86
N ALA A 28 14.65 6.12 -6.35
CA ALA A 28 15.56 5.46 -7.28
C ALA A 28 16.19 4.21 -6.66
N ALA A 29 16.54 4.26 -5.37
CA ALA A 29 17.06 3.11 -4.64
C ALA A 29 16.06 1.95 -4.50
N LEU A 30 14.74 2.23 -4.50
CA LEU A 30 13.69 1.21 -4.44
C LEU A 30 13.41 0.56 -5.81
N ARG A 31 13.84 1.18 -6.91
CA ARG A 31 13.54 0.67 -8.27
C ARG A 31 13.94 -0.78 -8.51
N PRO A 32 15.14 -1.26 -8.12
CA PRO A 32 15.52 -2.65 -8.34
C PRO A 32 14.57 -3.63 -7.63
N ALA A 33 14.16 -3.31 -6.40
CA ALA A 33 13.22 -4.15 -5.64
C ALA A 33 11.82 -4.14 -6.27
N LEU A 34 11.36 -2.99 -6.77
CA LEU A 34 10.08 -2.87 -7.49
C LEU A 34 10.09 -3.61 -8.84
N GLU A 35 11.19 -3.57 -9.60
CA GLU A 35 11.34 -4.35 -10.84
C GLU A 35 11.38 -5.86 -10.56
N ALA A 36 12.06 -6.28 -9.49
CA ALA A 36 12.05 -7.68 -9.05
C ALA A 36 10.63 -8.16 -8.71
N LEU A 37 9.84 -7.33 -8.00
CA LEU A 37 8.44 -7.62 -7.70
C LEU A 37 7.60 -7.77 -8.99
N ILE A 38 7.80 -6.86 -9.97
CA ILE A 38 7.13 -6.94 -11.28
C ILE A 38 7.51 -8.22 -12.02
N HIS A 39 8.80 -8.61 -12.00
CA HIS A 39 9.25 -9.84 -12.64
C HIS A 39 8.68 -11.09 -11.96
N GLN A 40 8.65 -11.12 -10.64
CA GLN A 40 8.06 -12.22 -9.87
C GLN A 40 6.57 -12.36 -10.18
N ALA A 41 5.81 -11.27 -10.18
CA ALA A 41 4.40 -11.29 -10.59
C ALA A 41 4.21 -11.66 -12.07
N GLY A 42 5.15 -11.26 -12.93
CA GLY A 42 5.18 -11.62 -14.35
C GLY A 42 5.31 -13.12 -14.58
N ALA A 43 6.07 -13.81 -13.72
CA ALA A 43 6.27 -15.26 -13.75
C ALA A 43 5.20 -16.04 -12.98
N ASP A 44 4.38 -15.39 -12.15
CA ASP A 44 3.32 -16.06 -11.40
C ASP A 44 2.12 -16.34 -12.30
N SER A 45 1.90 -17.62 -12.59
CA SER A 45 0.78 -18.12 -13.39
C SER A 45 -0.57 -18.03 -12.68
N ARG A 46 -0.57 -17.84 -11.35
CA ARG A 46 -1.81 -17.68 -10.56
C ARG A 46 -2.43 -16.31 -10.75
N LEU A 47 -1.65 -15.32 -11.22
CA LEU A 47 -2.12 -13.97 -11.45
C LEU A 47 -2.78 -13.80 -12.82
N SER A 48 -3.84 -13.01 -12.86
CA SER A 48 -4.48 -12.51 -14.06
C SER A 48 -3.57 -11.53 -14.81
N VAL A 49 -3.85 -11.32 -16.09
CA VAL A 49 -3.11 -10.34 -16.91
C VAL A 49 -3.34 -8.93 -16.37
N GLU A 50 -4.54 -8.67 -15.89
CA GLU A 50 -4.99 -7.42 -15.29
C GLU A 50 -4.24 -7.15 -13.98
N ALA A 51 -4.12 -8.13 -13.09
CA ALA A 51 -3.32 -8.04 -11.86
C ALA A 51 -1.86 -7.68 -12.15
N ARG A 52 -1.23 -8.36 -13.12
CA ARG A 52 0.15 -8.05 -13.54
C ARG A 52 0.28 -6.63 -14.10
N ARG A 53 -0.69 -6.17 -14.91
CA ARG A 53 -0.69 -4.80 -15.48
C ARG A 53 -0.86 -3.74 -14.39
N VAL A 54 -1.78 -3.96 -13.45
CA VAL A 54 -2.03 -3.06 -12.32
C VAL A 54 -0.80 -2.97 -11.43
N LEU A 55 -0.18 -4.10 -11.05
CA LEU A 55 1.04 -4.08 -10.24
C LEU A 55 2.18 -3.31 -10.93
N ARG A 56 2.37 -3.53 -12.23
CA ARG A 56 3.36 -2.78 -13.03
C ARG A 56 3.06 -1.28 -13.04
N ALA A 57 1.79 -0.89 -13.16
CA ALA A 57 1.40 0.52 -13.13
C ALA A 57 1.69 1.16 -11.76
N VAL A 58 1.36 0.48 -10.66
CA VAL A 58 1.63 0.94 -9.29
C VAL A 58 3.14 1.08 -9.05
N ALA A 59 3.92 0.04 -9.34
CA ALA A 59 5.37 0.02 -9.11
C ALA A 59 6.15 1.04 -9.97
N ARG A 60 5.56 1.51 -11.07
CA ARG A 60 6.14 2.59 -11.92
C ARG A 60 5.64 3.98 -11.56
N THR A 61 4.79 4.10 -10.54
CA THR A 61 4.25 5.39 -10.13
C THR A 61 5.30 6.16 -9.36
N ARG A 62 5.51 7.42 -9.74
CA ARG A 62 6.44 8.32 -9.04
C ARG A 62 5.75 8.95 -7.82
N PRO A 63 6.51 9.39 -6.79
CA PRO A 63 5.97 10.02 -5.58
C PRO A 63 5.01 11.18 -5.82
N GLU A 64 5.25 11.88 -6.92
CA GLU A 64 4.55 13.09 -7.35
C GLU A 64 3.22 12.80 -8.07
N HIS A 65 2.88 11.54 -8.30
CA HIS A 65 1.62 11.15 -8.94
C HIS A 65 0.63 10.57 -7.93
N THR A 66 -0.61 11.00 -8.04
CA THR A 66 -1.72 10.48 -7.25
C THR A 66 -2.18 9.15 -7.83
N LEU A 67 -2.25 8.09 -7.01
CA LEU A 67 -2.79 6.79 -7.41
C LEU A 67 -4.33 6.76 -7.35
N ALA A 68 -4.99 7.75 -7.94
CA ALA A 68 -6.44 7.72 -8.10
C ALA A 68 -6.84 6.53 -8.98
N LEU A 69 -7.97 5.87 -8.67
CA LEU A 69 -8.44 4.69 -9.41
C LEU A 69 -8.55 4.93 -10.93
N ALA A 70 -8.91 6.15 -11.33
CA ALA A 70 -9.00 6.53 -12.74
C ALA A 70 -7.62 6.63 -13.43
N GLU A 71 -6.62 7.19 -12.75
CA GLU A 71 -5.26 7.26 -13.27
C GLU A 71 -4.61 5.88 -13.34
N LEU A 72 -4.87 5.05 -12.31
CA LEU A 72 -4.38 3.67 -12.29
C LEU A 72 -5.00 2.84 -13.43
N ALA A 73 -6.30 3.01 -13.68
CA ALA A 73 -7.00 2.40 -14.81
C ALA A 73 -6.40 2.83 -16.16
N ALA A 74 -6.14 4.13 -16.33
CA ALA A 74 -5.53 4.66 -17.55
C ALA A 74 -4.12 4.10 -17.77
N ARG A 75 -3.28 4.09 -16.72
CA ARG A 75 -1.89 3.58 -16.78
C ARG A 75 -1.81 2.07 -17.00
N ALA A 76 -2.72 1.32 -16.40
CA ALA A 76 -2.80 -0.12 -16.56
C ALA A 76 -3.53 -0.54 -17.86
N SER A 77 -4.08 0.43 -18.63
CA SER A 77 -4.95 0.17 -19.78
C SER A 77 -6.03 -0.86 -19.45
N THR A 78 -6.68 -0.66 -18.29
CA THR A 78 -7.61 -1.62 -17.67
C THR A 78 -8.84 -0.87 -17.17
N ALA A 79 -10.03 -1.43 -17.35
CA ALA A 79 -11.26 -0.79 -16.89
C ALA A 79 -11.25 -0.62 -15.36
N LYS A 80 -11.82 0.49 -14.84
CA LYS A 80 -11.82 0.79 -13.38
C LYS A 80 -12.37 -0.36 -12.51
N ALA A 81 -13.40 -1.07 -13.00
CA ALA A 81 -13.97 -2.23 -12.31
C ALA A 81 -12.95 -3.38 -12.20
N GLN A 82 -12.19 -3.63 -13.27
CA GLN A 82 -11.14 -4.66 -13.32
C GLN A 82 -9.92 -4.27 -12.46
N VAL A 83 -9.63 -2.98 -12.31
CA VAL A 83 -8.57 -2.52 -11.39
C VAL A 83 -8.89 -2.90 -9.94
N ARG A 84 -10.15 -2.81 -9.50
CA ARG A 84 -10.52 -3.22 -8.15
C ARG A 84 -10.34 -4.72 -7.94
N LEU A 85 -10.81 -5.53 -8.89
CA LEU A 85 -10.62 -6.99 -8.88
C LEU A 85 -9.14 -7.37 -8.85
N ALA A 86 -8.33 -6.74 -9.70
CA ALA A 86 -6.89 -6.91 -9.75
C ALA A 86 -6.19 -6.55 -8.43
N LEU A 87 -6.61 -5.48 -7.75
CA LEU A 87 -6.07 -5.13 -6.43
C LEU A 87 -6.44 -6.17 -5.36
N THR A 88 -7.69 -6.65 -5.35
CA THR A 88 -8.11 -7.74 -4.45
C THR A 88 -7.30 -9.01 -4.69
N GLU A 89 -7.07 -9.37 -5.95
CA GLU A 89 -6.27 -10.53 -6.34
C GLU A 89 -4.81 -10.38 -5.88
N LEU A 90 -4.18 -9.21 -6.12
CA LEU A 90 -2.83 -8.93 -5.65
C LEU A 90 -2.70 -8.98 -4.13
N ASP A 91 -3.73 -8.57 -3.39
CA ASP A 91 -3.78 -8.68 -1.92
C ASP A 91 -3.87 -10.15 -1.48
N ALA A 92 -4.77 -10.92 -2.11
CA ALA A 92 -4.96 -12.34 -1.82
C ALA A 92 -3.68 -13.17 -2.05
N HIS A 93 -2.86 -12.76 -3.02
CA HIS A 93 -1.57 -13.39 -3.30
C HIS A 93 -0.39 -12.75 -2.57
N GLY A 94 -0.62 -11.76 -1.69
CA GLY A 94 0.41 -11.15 -0.83
C GLY A 94 1.30 -10.11 -1.52
N TYR A 95 1.07 -9.79 -2.79
CA TYR A 95 1.85 -8.81 -3.54
C TYR A 95 1.68 -7.39 -3.00
N LEU A 96 0.50 -7.04 -2.47
CA LEU A 96 0.30 -5.72 -1.84
C LEU A 96 1.01 -5.61 -0.49
N ALA A 97 1.10 -6.69 0.28
CA ALA A 97 1.89 -6.72 1.50
C ALA A 97 3.39 -6.59 1.21
N GLN A 98 3.88 -7.27 0.18
CA GLN A 98 5.27 -7.15 -0.27
C GLN A 98 5.58 -5.75 -0.82
N LEU A 99 4.63 -5.14 -1.56
CA LEU A 99 4.72 -3.75 -1.99
C LEU A 99 4.79 -2.79 -0.79
N ALA A 100 3.97 -2.99 0.25
CA ALA A 100 3.99 -2.17 1.45
C ALA A 100 5.31 -2.26 2.22
N HIS A 101 5.98 -3.41 2.19
CA HIS A 101 7.31 -3.59 2.77
C HIS A 101 8.40 -2.85 1.99
N ILE A 102 8.32 -2.86 0.65
CA ILE A 102 9.33 -2.22 -0.22
C ILE A 102 9.09 -0.69 -0.30
N ALA A 103 7.85 -0.29 -0.53
CA ALA A 103 7.45 1.07 -0.85
C ALA A 103 6.15 1.43 -0.09
N PRO A 104 6.23 1.67 1.23
CA PRO A 104 5.05 1.90 2.08
C PRO A 104 4.24 3.13 1.61
N HIS A 105 4.89 4.13 1.06
CA HIS A 105 4.24 5.32 0.50
C HIS A 105 3.40 5.00 -0.75
N LEU A 106 3.80 4.04 -1.59
CA LEU A 106 2.98 3.62 -2.74
C LEU A 106 1.76 2.85 -2.26
N SER A 107 1.95 1.97 -1.27
CA SER A 107 0.83 1.25 -0.65
C SER A 107 -0.18 2.19 0.00
N ALA A 108 0.28 3.25 0.67
CA ALA A 108 -0.60 4.25 1.28
C ALA A 108 -1.36 5.10 0.25
N ALA A 109 -0.80 5.27 -0.95
CA ALA A 109 -1.43 6.01 -2.03
C ALA A 109 -2.47 5.17 -2.81
N LEU A 110 -2.50 3.84 -2.64
CA LEU A 110 -3.46 2.99 -3.32
C LEU A 110 -4.90 3.31 -2.90
N PRO A 111 -5.87 3.25 -3.84
CA PRO A 111 -7.25 3.39 -3.48
C PRO A 111 -7.65 2.26 -2.51
N PRO A 112 -8.54 2.51 -1.55
CA PRO A 112 -9.01 1.48 -0.63
C PRO A 112 -9.61 0.35 -1.46
N HIS A 113 -8.88 -0.76 -1.47
CA HIS A 113 -9.33 -2.06 -1.94
C HIS A 113 -9.79 -2.74 -0.66
N THR A 114 -11.08 -2.98 -0.57
CA THR A 114 -11.66 -3.63 0.60
C THR A 114 -10.93 -4.95 0.81
N ARG A 115 -10.08 -5.00 1.84
CA ARG A 115 -9.91 -6.23 2.59
C ARG A 115 -11.32 -6.59 3.02
N CYS A 116 -11.91 -7.59 2.37
CA CYS A 116 -12.84 -8.42 3.11
C CYS A 116 -11.99 -9.04 4.21
N THR A 117 -11.88 -8.34 5.34
CA THR A 117 -11.65 -9.01 6.62
C THR A 117 -12.63 -10.17 6.61
N PRO A 118 -12.20 -11.44 6.71
CA PRO A 118 -13.14 -12.47 7.05
C PRO A 118 -13.79 -11.98 8.33
N ALA A 119 -15.11 -11.72 8.26
CA ALA A 119 -15.89 -11.54 9.45
C ALA A 119 -15.56 -12.75 10.30
N THR A 120 -14.89 -12.52 11.43
CA THR A 120 -14.78 -13.51 12.48
C THR A 120 -16.21 -13.98 12.72
N ASP A 121 -16.49 -15.19 12.24
CA ASP A 121 -17.78 -15.85 12.26
C ASP A 121 -18.34 -15.82 13.69
N PRO A 122 -19.66 -15.64 13.85
CA PRO A 122 -20.24 -15.15 15.07
C PRO A 122 -20.04 -16.15 16.19
N LYS A 123 -19.88 -15.59 17.40
CA LYS A 123 -20.05 -16.26 18.69
C LYS A 123 -21.12 -17.37 18.57
N VAL A 124 -20.66 -18.61 18.42
CA VAL A 124 -21.48 -19.80 18.58
C VAL A 124 -21.76 -19.88 20.08
N GLU A 125 -22.88 -19.30 20.49
CA GLU A 125 -23.42 -19.58 21.82
C GLU A 125 -23.86 -21.05 21.82
N PRO A 126 -23.32 -21.89 22.72
CA PRO A 126 -23.73 -23.27 22.80
C PRO A 126 -25.22 -23.33 23.16
N VAL A 127 -25.93 -24.13 22.37
CA VAL A 127 -27.27 -24.63 22.67
C VAL A 127 -27.18 -25.52 23.90
N ASP A 128 -27.54 -24.98 25.07
CA ASP A 128 -27.93 -25.82 26.19
C ASP A 128 -29.40 -26.17 26.01
N GLY A 129 -29.61 -27.34 25.40
CA GLY A 129 -30.89 -28.02 25.43
C GLY A 129 -31.15 -28.56 26.82
N ASP A 130 -32.40 -28.38 27.24
CA ASP A 130 -33.25 -29.36 27.93
C ASP A 130 -32.72 -30.02 29.22
N THR A 131 -33.47 -29.87 30.31
CA THR A 131 -34.22 -30.98 30.95
C THR A 131 -34.55 -30.65 32.42
N SER A 132 -35.86 -30.73 32.73
CA SER A 132 -36.55 -30.80 34.05
C SER A 132 -37.38 -29.57 34.44
#